data_AF-A0A3A4R812-F1
#
_entry.id   AF-A0A3A4R812-F1
#
_cell.length_a   1.000
_cell.length_b   1.000
_cell.length_c   1.000
_cell.angle_alpha   90.00
_cell.angle_beta   90.00
_cell.angle_gamma   90.00
#
_symmetry.space_group_name_H-M   'P 1'
#
loop_
_entity.id
_entity.type
_entity.pdbx_description
1 polymer ?
#
loop_
_entity_poly.entity_id
_entity_poly.type
_entity_poly.pdbx_seq_one_letter_code
_entity_poly.pdbx_strand_id
1 'polypeptide(L)'
;MVIKIGNTVMNDQLRLLLEIKYCLEHIAAIGEEQSREIVQGNAAQLNTLLERKDELIRRIRELYKTLNSQLSRGSLKHPDIAEVLSEIDTLTGRIIKDEHKSLHKTMCRRQKVNILLHQASNGKKVLDSYVRLSRKKKSDLHWKG
;
A
#
# COMPACT_ATOMS: atom_id res chain seq x y z
N MET A 1 -11.36 -24.88 -43.89
CA MET A 1 -11.77 -24.83 -42.47
C MET A 1 -10.60 -24.33 -41.63
N VAL A 2 -10.29 -23.02 -41.62
CA VAL A 2 -9.09 -22.49 -40.90
C VAL A 2 -9.35 -21.16 -40.15
N ILE A 3 -10.53 -20.54 -40.28
CA ILE A 3 -10.75 -19.17 -39.74
C ILE A 3 -11.26 -19.15 -38.28
N LYS A 4 -11.70 -20.29 -37.71
CA LYS A 4 -12.31 -20.29 -36.37
C LYS A 4 -11.30 -20.19 -35.20
N ILE A 5 -10.06 -20.64 -35.37
CA ILE A 5 -9.09 -20.76 -34.26
C ILE A 5 -8.52 -19.38 -33.87
N GLY A 6 -8.29 -18.49 -34.84
CA GLY A 6 -7.77 -17.13 -34.58
C GLY A 6 -8.74 -16.25 -33.77
N ASN A 7 -10.05 -16.34 -34.06
CA ASN A 7 -11.06 -15.58 -33.33
C ASN A 7 -11.24 -16.04 -31.88
N THR A 8 -11.10 -17.33 -31.58
CA THR A 8 -11.19 -17.85 -30.19
C THR A 8 -9.99 -17.42 -29.35
N VAL A 9 -8.76 -17.51 -29.90
CA VAL A 9 -7.55 -17.13 -29.15
C VAL A 9 -7.49 -15.62 -28.88
N MET A 10 -7.91 -14.77 -29.83
CA MET A 10 -8.00 -13.32 -29.56
C MET A 10 -9.06 -12.98 -28.51
N ASN A 11 -10.22 -13.65 -28.51
CA ASN A 11 -11.24 -13.44 -27.49
C ASN A 11 -10.74 -13.85 -26.09
N ASP A 12 -9.95 -14.91 -25.98
CA ASP A 12 -9.36 -15.34 -24.72
C ASP A 12 -8.30 -14.34 -24.21
N GLN A 13 -7.46 -13.80 -25.10
CA GLN A 13 -6.46 -12.78 -24.75
C GLN A 13 -7.10 -11.47 -24.28
N LEU A 14 -8.13 -10.99 -25.00
CA LEU A 14 -8.88 -9.80 -24.61
C LEU A 14 -9.58 -10.01 -23.27
N ARG A 15 -10.18 -11.18 -23.04
CA ARG A 15 -10.79 -11.53 -21.75
C ARG A 15 -9.80 -11.48 -20.59
N LEU A 16 -8.60 -12.04 -20.77
CA LEU A 16 -7.55 -12.00 -19.74
C LEU A 16 -7.12 -10.57 -19.43
N LEU A 17 -6.99 -9.72 -20.45
CA LEU A 17 -6.66 -8.31 -20.27
C LEU A 17 -7.76 -7.54 -19.53
N LEU A 18 -9.02 -7.77 -19.88
CA LEU A 18 -10.15 -7.18 -19.15
C LEU A 18 -10.20 -7.62 -17.68
N GLU A 19 -9.85 -8.88 -17.40
CA GLU A 19 -9.78 -9.37 -16.02
C GLU A 19 -8.61 -8.75 -15.24
N ILE A 20 -7.46 -8.51 -15.89
CA ILE A 20 -6.34 -7.76 -15.30
C ILE A 20 -6.77 -6.31 -15.01
N LYS A 21 -7.42 -5.64 -15.96
CA LYS A 21 -7.95 -4.28 -15.78
C LYS A 21 -8.90 -4.22 -14.59
N TYR A 22 -9.86 -5.15 -14.51
CA TYR A 22 -10.79 -5.24 -13.38
C TYR A 22 -10.07 -5.35 -12.03
N CYS A 23 -9.06 -6.21 -11.92
CA CYS A 23 -8.29 -6.35 -10.70
C CYS A 23 -7.54 -5.06 -10.33
N LEU A 24 -6.98 -4.34 -11.31
CA LEU A 24 -6.29 -3.07 -11.07
C LEU A 24 -7.25 -1.96 -10.60
N GLU A 25 -8.45 -1.87 -11.18
CA GLU A 25 -9.49 -0.93 -10.72
C GLU A 25 -9.87 -1.21 -9.26
N HIS A 26 -9.99 -2.48 -8.88
CA HIS A 26 -10.29 -2.87 -7.50
C HIS A 26 -9.15 -2.57 -6.54
N ILE A 27 -7.89 -2.73 -6.96
CA ILE A 27 -6.72 -2.32 -6.16
C ILE A 27 -6.75 -0.80 -5.93
N ALA A 28 -7.06 0.00 -6.95
CA ALA A 28 -7.18 1.44 -6.82
C ALA A 28 -8.27 1.83 -5.83
N ALA A 29 -9.46 1.20 -5.92
CA ALA A 29 -10.56 1.41 -4.97
C ALA A 29 -10.17 1.05 -3.53
N ILE A 30 -9.45 -0.06 -3.33
CA ILE A 30 -8.93 -0.44 -2.01
C ILE A 30 -7.97 0.64 -1.48
N GLY A 31 -7.11 1.21 -2.31
CA GLY A 31 -6.20 2.30 -1.90
C GLY A 31 -6.93 3.54 -1.39
N GLU A 32 -8.07 3.88 -2.00
CA GLU A 32 -8.95 4.96 -1.52
C GLU A 32 -9.60 4.62 -0.17
N GLU A 33 -10.07 3.37 0.00
CA GLU A 33 -10.69 2.88 1.23
C GLU A 33 -9.68 2.85 2.39
N GLN A 34 -8.45 2.35 2.14
CA GLN A 34 -7.35 2.36 3.11
C GLN A 34 -7.04 3.76 3.60
N SER A 35 -7.07 4.75 2.71
CA SER A 35 -6.83 6.16 3.07
C SER A 35 -7.89 6.69 4.05
N ARG A 36 -9.15 6.21 3.97
CA ARG A 36 -10.23 6.57 4.90
C ARG A 36 -10.06 5.86 6.24
N GLU A 37 -9.80 4.55 6.24
CA GLU A 37 -9.66 3.76 7.47
C GLU A 37 -8.45 4.19 8.31
N ILE A 38 -7.35 4.62 7.66
CA ILE A 38 -6.19 5.21 8.35
C ILE A 38 -6.57 6.47 9.15
N VAL A 39 -7.50 7.29 8.64
CA VAL A 39 -7.97 8.48 9.35
C VAL A 39 -8.84 8.10 10.56
N GLN A 40 -9.60 7.01 10.44
CA GLN A 40 -10.50 6.53 11.50
C GLN A 40 -9.78 5.66 12.56
N GLY A 41 -8.55 5.22 12.29
CA GLY A 41 -7.76 4.40 13.22
C GLY A 41 -8.23 2.94 13.30
N ASN A 42 -8.99 2.47 12.32
CA ASN A 42 -9.55 1.11 12.31
C ASN A 42 -8.53 0.09 11.77
N ALA A 43 -7.68 -0.41 12.66
CA ALA A 43 -6.60 -1.34 12.30
C ALA A 43 -7.11 -2.69 11.76
N ALA A 44 -8.26 -3.17 12.22
CA ALA A 44 -8.84 -4.44 11.77
C ALA A 44 -9.29 -4.36 10.30
N GLN A 45 -10.04 -3.31 9.94
CA GLN A 45 -10.49 -3.09 8.57
C GLN A 45 -9.31 -2.86 7.62
N LEU A 46 -8.27 -2.15 8.09
CA LEU A 46 -7.06 -1.92 7.30
C LEU A 46 -6.35 -3.23 6.93
N ASN A 47 -6.27 -4.19 7.85
CA ASN A 47 -5.69 -5.52 7.58
C ASN A 47 -6.52 -6.29 6.56
N THR A 48 -7.85 -6.30 6.68
CA THR A 48 -8.73 -6.94 5.69
C THR A 48 -8.56 -6.34 4.29
N LEU A 49 -8.39 -5.01 4.20
CA LEU A 49 -8.13 -4.34 2.92
C LEU A 49 -6.76 -4.72 2.33
N LEU A 50 -5.73 -4.89 3.16
CA LEU A 50 -4.42 -5.36 2.72
C LEU A 50 -4.49 -6.80 2.16
N GLU A 51 -5.16 -7.71 2.87
CA GLU A 51 -5.35 -9.09 2.42
C GLU A 51 -6.09 -9.17 1.07
N ARG A 52 -7.15 -8.39 0.89
CA ARG A 52 -7.89 -8.29 -0.38
C ARG A 52 -7.01 -7.75 -1.51
N LYS A 53 -6.16 -6.77 -1.22
CA LYS A 53 -5.23 -6.20 -2.19
C LYS A 53 -4.17 -7.22 -2.61
N ASP A 54 -3.61 -7.98 -1.66
CA ASP A 54 -2.64 -9.03 -1.94
C ASP A 54 -3.22 -10.15 -2.81
N GLU A 55 -4.48 -10.54 -2.56
CA GLU A 55 -5.18 -11.53 -3.38
C GLU A 55 -5.41 -11.05 -4.82
N LEU A 56 -5.78 -9.79 -5.03
CA LEU A 56 -5.89 -9.21 -6.37
C LEU A 56 -4.54 -9.16 -7.09
N ILE A 57 -3.46 -8.83 -6.39
CA ILE A 57 -2.09 -8.85 -6.94
C ILE A 57 -1.71 -10.26 -7.35
N ARG A 58 -2.01 -11.27 -6.53
CA ARG A 58 -1.78 -12.69 -6.84
C ARG A 58 -2.52 -13.09 -8.12
N ARG A 59 -3.81 -12.73 -8.22
CA ARG A 59 -4.63 -12.99 -9.41
C ARG A 59 -4.09 -12.32 -10.66
N ILE A 60 -3.66 -11.06 -10.58
CA ILE A 60 -3.01 -10.37 -11.70
C ILE A 60 -1.77 -11.13 -12.19
N ARG A 61 -0.92 -11.62 -11.28
CA ARG A 61 0.28 -12.40 -11.67
C ARG A 61 -0.08 -13.68 -12.41
N GLU A 62 -1.13 -14.38 -11.99
CA GLU A 62 -1.62 -15.60 -12.64
C GLU A 62 -2.19 -15.32 -14.04
N LEU A 63 -2.99 -14.26 -14.16
CA LEU A 63 -3.54 -13.80 -15.44
C LEU A 63 -2.42 -13.39 -16.41
N TYR A 64 -1.41 -12.64 -15.94
CA TYR A 64 -0.25 -12.27 -16.75
C TYR A 64 0.55 -13.49 -17.21
N LYS A 65 0.75 -14.48 -16.33
CA LYS A 65 1.45 -15.73 -16.70
C LYS A 65 0.69 -16.47 -17.80
N THR A 66 -0.63 -16.52 -17.69
CA THR A 66 -1.51 -17.16 -18.69
C THR A 66 -1.48 -16.40 -20.00
N LEU A 67 -1.58 -15.08 -19.96
CA LEU A 67 -1.49 -14.21 -21.14
C LEU A 67 -0.15 -14.39 -21.84
N ASN A 68 0.98 -14.33 -21.11
CA ASN A 68 2.31 -14.44 -21.67
C ASN A 68 2.56 -15.82 -22.35
N SER A 69 1.99 -16.89 -21.77
CA SER A 69 1.98 -18.23 -22.38
C SER A 69 1.24 -18.26 -23.72
N GLN A 70 0.14 -17.51 -23.85
CA GLN A 70 -0.62 -17.38 -25.09
C GLN A 70 0.09 -16.48 -26.13
N LEU A 71 0.80 -15.44 -25.69
CA LEU A 71 1.58 -14.54 -26.56
C LEU A 71 2.79 -15.21 -27.19
N SER A 72 3.42 -16.12 -26.46
CA SER A 72 4.50 -16.96 -26.98
C SER A 72 4.03 -17.85 -28.16
N ARG A 73 2.71 -17.96 -28.39
CA ARG A 73 2.09 -18.78 -29.45
C ARG A 73 1.50 -17.96 -30.61
N GLY A 74 1.59 -16.62 -30.58
CA GLY A 74 1.06 -15.76 -31.66
C GLY A 74 1.16 -14.26 -31.37
N SER A 75 1.25 -13.44 -32.42
CA SER A 75 1.41 -11.98 -32.32
C SER A 75 0.09 -11.26 -32.03
N LEU A 76 0.09 -10.43 -30.98
CA LEU A 76 -0.95 -9.43 -30.70
C LEU A 76 -0.83 -8.24 -31.65
N LYS A 77 -1.69 -8.19 -32.67
CA LYS A 77 -1.91 -6.97 -33.45
C LYS A 77 -3.42 -6.78 -33.64
N HIS A 78 -4.11 -6.38 -32.57
CA HIS A 78 -5.52 -5.97 -32.65
C HIS A 78 -5.71 -4.64 -31.92
N PRO A 79 -6.41 -3.67 -32.54
CA PRO A 79 -6.63 -2.34 -31.96
C PRO A 79 -7.31 -2.38 -30.57
N ASP A 80 -8.32 -3.23 -30.38
CA ASP A 80 -9.01 -3.37 -29.08
C ASP A 80 -8.09 -3.83 -27.94
N ILE A 81 -7.05 -4.61 -28.25
CA ILE A 81 -6.08 -5.07 -27.25
C ILE A 81 -5.09 -3.94 -26.92
N ALA A 82 -4.71 -3.13 -27.91
CA ALA A 82 -3.85 -1.97 -27.68
C ALA A 82 -4.52 -0.92 -26.78
N GLU A 83 -5.83 -0.72 -26.94
CA GLU A 83 -6.62 0.18 -26.07
C GLU A 83 -6.64 -0.31 -24.62
N VAL A 84 -7.00 -1.58 -24.38
CA VAL A 84 -7.04 -2.14 -23.02
C VAL A 84 -5.66 -2.14 -22.36
N LEU A 85 -4.58 -2.39 -23.12
CA LEU A 85 -3.21 -2.29 -22.60
C LEU A 85 -2.86 -0.86 -22.16
N SER A 86 -3.26 0.15 -22.94
CA SER A 86 -3.04 1.56 -22.59
C SER A 86 -3.77 1.97 -21.30
N GLU A 87 -4.99 1.47 -21.11
CA GLU A 87 -5.74 1.68 -19.87
C GLU A 87 -5.08 1.00 -18.67
N ILE A 88 -4.60 -0.25 -18.85
CA ILE A 88 -3.85 -0.99 -17.83
C ILE A 88 -2.57 -0.24 -17.42
N ASP A 89 -1.81 0.27 -18.38
CA ASP A 89 -0.59 1.04 -18.12
C ASP A 89 -0.91 2.32 -17.33
N THR A 90 -2.00 3.00 -17.71
CA THR A 90 -2.46 4.21 -17.03
C THR A 90 -2.87 3.91 -15.58
N LEU A 91 -3.66 2.86 -15.35
CA LEU A 91 -4.10 2.43 -14.02
C LEU A 91 -2.92 2.03 -13.15
N THR A 92 -2.00 1.23 -13.69
CA THR A 92 -0.78 0.78 -12.99
C THR A 92 0.08 1.98 -12.60
N GLY A 93 0.26 2.95 -13.50
CA GLY A 93 0.99 4.18 -13.23
C GLY A 93 0.36 5.04 -12.13
N ARG A 94 -0.98 5.09 -12.04
CA ARG A 94 -1.68 5.81 -10.95
C ARG A 94 -1.47 5.11 -9.60
N ILE A 95 -1.66 3.79 -9.55
CA ILE A 95 -1.47 2.99 -8.33
C ILE A 95 -0.05 3.20 -7.78
N ILE A 96 0.99 3.07 -8.61
CA ILE A 96 2.38 3.25 -8.18
C ILE A 96 2.61 4.66 -7.59
N LYS A 97 2.08 5.71 -8.22
CA LYS A 97 2.20 7.09 -7.72
C LYS A 97 1.51 7.27 -6.37
N ASP A 98 0.34 6.67 -6.17
CA ASP A 98 -0.43 6.83 -4.95
C ASP A 98 0.15 6.04 -3.77
N GLU A 99 0.69 4.84 -4.02
CA GLU A 99 1.46 4.07 -3.04
C GLU A 99 2.70 4.85 -2.56
N HIS A 100 3.45 5.46 -3.48
CA HIS A 100 4.63 6.26 -3.14
C HIS A 100 4.30 7.46 -2.25
N LYS A 101 3.20 8.15 -2.54
CA LYS A 101 2.70 9.26 -1.70
C LYS A 101 2.27 8.77 -0.32
N SER A 102 1.58 7.63 -0.25
CA SER A 102 1.11 7.03 1.00
C SER A 102 2.26 6.62 1.93
N LEU A 103 3.28 5.96 1.38
CA LEU A 103 4.49 5.57 2.11
C LEU A 103 5.23 6.79 2.69
N HIS A 104 5.41 7.83 1.88
CA HIS A 104 6.06 9.07 2.31
C HIS A 104 5.33 9.73 3.48
N LYS A 105 4.00 9.88 3.40
CA LYS A 105 3.18 10.43 4.49
C LYS A 105 3.32 9.62 5.79
N THR A 106 3.31 8.29 5.68
CA THR A 106 3.45 7.39 6.83
C THR A 106 4.82 7.51 7.49
N MET A 107 5.90 7.58 6.70
CA MET A 107 7.26 7.81 7.20
C MET A 107 7.38 9.14 7.96
N CYS A 108 6.86 10.24 7.41
CA CYS A 108 6.88 11.55 8.07
C CYS A 108 6.11 11.53 9.40
N ARG A 109 4.93 10.87 9.46
CA ARG A 109 4.17 10.70 10.70
C ARG A 109 4.96 9.91 11.74
N ARG A 110 5.61 8.81 11.34
CA ARG A 110 6.44 7.98 12.23
C ARG A 110 7.63 8.78 12.79
N GLN A 111 8.31 9.57 11.96
CA GLN A 111 9.38 10.46 12.41
C GLN A 111 8.89 11.48 13.44
N LYS A 112 7.73 12.11 13.19
CA LYS A 112 7.12 13.05 14.14
C LYS A 112 6.80 12.40 15.49
N VAL A 113 6.21 11.19 15.48
CA VAL A 113 5.93 10.42 16.71
C VAL A 113 7.23 10.10 17.46
N ASN A 114 8.27 9.65 16.76
CA ASN A 114 9.57 9.38 17.39
C ASN A 114 10.18 10.63 18.04
N ILE A 115 10.10 11.80 17.39
CA ILE A 115 10.57 13.06 17.97
C ILE A 115 9.81 13.39 19.26
N LEU A 116 8.47 13.29 19.22
CA LEU A 116 7.62 13.56 20.39
C LEU A 116 7.93 12.61 21.56
N LEU A 117 8.13 11.32 21.27
CA LEU A 117 8.51 10.32 22.28
C LEU A 117 9.89 10.62 22.89
N HIS A 118 10.88 11.02 22.08
CA HIS A 118 12.19 11.44 22.58
C HIS A 118 12.10 12.69 23.46
N GLN A 119 11.31 13.69 23.05
CA GLN A 119 11.07 14.90 23.84
C GLN A 119 10.39 14.57 25.18
N ALA A 120 9.36 13.72 25.17
CA ALA A 120 8.68 13.27 26.38
C ALA A 120 9.62 12.48 27.32
N SER A 121 10.45 11.59 26.77
CA SER A 121 11.46 10.83 27.51
C SER A 121 12.49 11.75 28.17
N ASN A 122 12.96 12.77 27.44
CA ASN A 122 13.90 13.76 27.98
C ASN A 122 13.23 14.63 29.06
N GLY A 123 12.00 15.07 28.86
CA GLY A 123 11.23 15.80 29.87
C GLY A 123 11.06 14.99 31.17
N LYS A 124 10.77 13.69 31.06
CA LYS A 124 10.69 12.78 32.21
C LYS A 124 12.02 12.68 32.96
N LYS A 125 13.15 12.51 32.25
CA LYS A 125 14.49 12.46 32.86
C LYS A 125 14.84 13.74 33.62
N VAL A 126 14.48 14.90 33.08
CA VAL A 126 14.69 16.20 33.75
C VAL A 126 13.85 16.28 35.01
N LEU A 127 12.57 15.89 34.93
CA LEU A 127 11.66 15.86 36.08
C LEU A 127 12.17 14.94 37.20
N ASP A 128 12.58 13.72 36.85
CA ASP A 128 13.13 12.72 37.80
C ASP A 128 14.43 13.22 38.46
N SER A 129 15.24 13.98 37.73
CA SER A 129 16.47 14.58 38.27
C SER A 129 16.15 15.74 39.22
N TYR A 130 15.17 16.58 38.88
CA TYR A 130 14.69 17.65 39.75
C TYR A 130 14.10 17.10 41.06
N VAL A 131 13.25 16.07 40.98
CA VAL A 131 12.66 15.41 42.17
C VAL A 131 13.75 14.83 43.08
N ARG A 132 14.79 14.18 42.51
CA ARG A 132 15.92 13.67 43.29
C ARG A 132 16.69 14.77 44.02
N LEU A 133 17.00 15.87 43.33
CA LEU A 133 17.71 17.01 43.93
C LEU A 133 16.90 17.66 45.05
N SER A 134 15.60 17.86 44.86
CA SER A 134 14.70 18.44 45.87
C SER A 134 14.55 17.56 47.11
N ARG A 135 14.55 16.22 46.97
CA ARG A 135 14.55 15.30 48.11
C ARG A 135 15.87 15.36 48.90
N LYS A 136 17.01 15.42 48.21
CA LYS A 136 18.33 15.50 48.84
C LYS A 136 18.51 16.79 49.66
N LYS A 137 18.03 17.92 49.15
CA LYS A 137 18.02 19.21 49.87
C LYS A 137 17.22 19.16 51.19
N LYS A 138 16.09 18.44 51.23
CA LYS A 138 15.30 18.27 52.47
C LYS A 138 16.02 17.40 53.52
N SER A 139 16.72 16.36 53.11
CA SER A 139 17.51 15.52 54.02
C SER A 139 18.74 16.24 54.58
N ASP A 140 19.41 17.08 53.78
CA ASP A 140 20.59 17.84 54.23
C ASP A 140 20.24 18.95 55.25
N LEU A 141 19.00 19.45 55.22
CA LEU A 141 18.47 20.43 56.19
C LEU A 141 18.18 19.81 57.57
N HIS A 142 17.94 18.49 57.66
CA HIS A 142 17.66 17.79 58.93
C HIS A 142 18.92 17.42 59.72
N TRP A 143 20.12 17.52 59.13
CA TRP A 143 21.41 17.19 59.78
C TRP A 143 22.15 18.40 60.36
N LYS A 144 21.57 19.61 60.30
CA LYS A 144 22.14 20.84 60.87
C LYS A 144 21.34 21.40 62.08
N GLY A 145 20.42 20.62 62.64
CA GLY A 145 19.72 20.92 63.89
C GLY A 145 20.38 20.24 65.07
#